data_AF-A0A929DQL7-F1
#
_entry.id   AF-A0A929DQL7-F1
#
_cell.length_a   1.000
_cell.length_b   1.000
_cell.length_c   1.000
_cell.angle_alpha   90.00
_cell.angle_beta   90.00
_cell.angle_gamma   90.00
#
_symmetry.space_group_name_H-M   'P 1'
#
loop_
_entity.id
_entity.type
_entity.pdbx_description
1 polymer ?
#
loop_
_entity_poly.entity_id
_entity_poly.type
_entity_poly.pdbx_seq_one_letter_code
_entity_poly.pdbx_strand_id
1 'polypeptide(L)'
;MASGRIGFVSLGCPKALVDSERIITQLRAEGYEIAPQYDGADLVVVNTCGFIEDAVTESLDAIGEAMAENGKVIVTGCLGARADDIRQAYPDVLAVTGPHATEAVMKAVHQHLPADHDPYTDLVPPQGIKLTPKHYAYLKISEGCNHRCTFCIIPSFRGDLVSRPVGEVLQEAENLVNAGVKELLVISQDTSAYGVDTKYKPDFWNGKPVKTRITELAKELGQLGVWTRLHYVYPYPHVDELIPLMAEGLILPYLDVPFQHASPKVLKAMKRPGDVEKVLQRIHGWRAQIPELVLRSTFIVGFPGETEDDFNQLLDFMQEAQIDRAGAFAYSPVEGAAANQLPDHVPEELKAERLARFMQMQE
;
A
#
# COMPACT_ATOMS: atom_id res chain seq x y z
N MET A 1 -32.40 -16.49 5.29
CA MET A 1 -31.36 -17.49 5.64
C MET A 1 -30.04 -16.90 5.16
N ALA A 2 -28.92 -17.09 5.87
CA ALA A 2 -27.66 -16.51 5.41
C ALA A 2 -27.27 -17.11 4.04
N SER A 3 -26.78 -16.28 3.12
CA SER A 3 -26.36 -16.64 1.75
C SER A 3 -25.20 -17.65 1.68
N GLY A 4 -24.66 -18.05 2.83
CA GLY A 4 -23.48 -18.92 2.99
C GLY A 4 -22.43 -18.25 3.89
N ARG A 5 -21.50 -19.06 4.42
CA ARG A 5 -20.40 -18.61 5.28
C ARG A 5 -19.11 -18.57 4.48
N ILE A 6 -18.40 -17.44 4.49
CA ILE A 6 -17.16 -17.24 3.75
C ILE A 6 -16.00 -17.05 4.72
N GLY A 7 -14.99 -17.92 4.62
CA GLY A 7 -13.70 -17.72 5.28
C GLY A 7 -12.89 -16.67 4.51
N PHE A 8 -12.16 -15.80 5.22
CA PHE A 8 -11.38 -14.75 4.58
C PHE A 8 -10.01 -14.58 5.23
N VAL A 9 -8.96 -14.53 4.41
CA VAL A 9 -7.58 -14.26 4.85
C VAL A 9 -7.04 -13.07 4.09
N SER A 10 -6.43 -12.15 4.84
CA SER A 10 -5.81 -10.95 4.29
C SER A 10 -4.31 -10.96 4.59
N LEU A 11 -3.49 -11.12 3.56
CA LEU A 11 -2.03 -11.08 3.65
C LEU A 11 -1.44 -9.84 2.97
N GLY A 12 -0.19 -9.56 3.29
CA GLY A 12 0.61 -8.53 2.63
C GLY A 12 0.54 -7.18 3.31
N CYS A 13 0.14 -6.14 2.57
CA CYS A 13 0.32 -4.75 2.98
C CYS A 13 -1.00 -4.01 3.23
N PRO A 14 -0.99 -2.80 3.82
CA PRO A 14 -2.20 -2.02 4.07
C PRO A 14 -3.10 -1.80 2.84
N LYS A 15 -2.53 -1.78 1.63
CA LYS A 15 -3.29 -1.66 0.38
C LYS A 15 -4.14 -2.91 0.10
N ALA A 16 -3.58 -4.10 0.36
CA ALA A 16 -4.30 -5.37 0.27
C ALA A 16 -5.34 -5.52 1.40
N LEU A 17 -5.05 -4.98 2.59
CA LEU A 17 -6.02 -4.92 3.68
C LEU A 17 -7.26 -4.12 3.29
N VAL A 18 -7.10 -2.93 2.69
CA VAL A 18 -8.25 -2.14 2.19
C VAL A 18 -9.02 -2.88 1.10
N ASP A 19 -8.34 -3.60 0.19
CA ASP A 19 -9.02 -4.44 -0.81
C ASP A 19 -9.86 -5.54 -0.14
N SER A 20 -9.34 -6.13 0.94
CA SER A 20 -10.03 -7.15 1.73
C SER A 20 -11.27 -6.60 2.44
N GLU A 21 -11.13 -5.45 3.09
CA GLU A 21 -12.25 -4.76 3.76
C GLU A 21 -13.38 -4.43 2.77
N ARG A 22 -13.06 -4.03 1.54
CA ARG A 22 -14.06 -3.79 0.48
C ARG A 22 -14.77 -5.07 0.06
N ILE A 23 -14.03 -6.15 -0.17
CA ILE A 23 -14.64 -7.45 -0.53
C ILE A 23 -15.55 -7.93 0.60
N ILE A 24 -15.08 -7.92 1.85
CA ILE A 24 -15.87 -8.34 3.01
C ILE A 24 -17.12 -7.47 3.18
N THR A 25 -16.98 -6.16 2.96
CA THR A 25 -18.12 -5.22 3.00
C THR A 25 -19.18 -5.60 1.98
N GLN A 26 -18.77 -5.90 0.74
CA GLN A 26 -19.70 -6.29 -0.33
C GLN A 26 -20.32 -7.66 -0.06
N LEU A 27 -19.54 -8.64 0.41
CA LEU A 27 -20.07 -9.94 0.84
C LEU A 27 -21.15 -9.77 1.91
N ARG A 28 -20.92 -8.91 2.89
CA ARG A 28 -21.90 -8.66 3.94
C ARG A 28 -23.10 -7.84 3.47
N ALA A 29 -22.94 -7.04 2.41
CA ALA A 29 -24.03 -6.33 1.74
C ALA A 29 -24.99 -7.27 1.01
N GLU A 30 -24.54 -8.47 0.69
CA GLU A 30 -25.32 -9.48 -0.05
C GLU A 30 -25.72 -10.67 0.84
N GLY A 31 -25.64 -10.49 2.16
CA GLY A 31 -26.13 -11.46 3.14
C GLY A 31 -25.18 -12.63 3.47
N TYR A 32 -23.93 -12.63 3.01
CA TYR A 32 -22.95 -13.65 3.40
C TYR A 32 -22.45 -13.42 4.83
N GLU A 33 -22.25 -14.50 5.58
CA GLU A 33 -21.58 -14.45 6.88
C GLU A 33 -20.07 -14.61 6.73
N ILE A 34 -19.29 -13.91 7.56
CA ILE A 34 -17.82 -14.08 7.57
C ILE A 34 -17.45 -15.07 8.66
N ALA A 35 -16.89 -16.20 8.25
CA ALA A 35 -16.41 -17.24 9.16
C ALA A 35 -15.03 -16.85 9.74
N PRO A 36 -14.80 -17.05 11.05
CA PRO A 36 -13.52 -16.74 11.69
C PRO A 36 -12.43 -17.79 11.43
N GLN A 37 -12.78 -18.94 10.85
CA GLN A 37 -11.91 -20.09 10.57
C GLN A 37 -12.28 -20.69 9.20
N TYR A 38 -11.39 -21.48 8.59
CA TYR A 38 -11.68 -22.17 7.32
C TYR A 38 -12.65 -23.33 7.52
N ASP A 39 -12.54 -24.01 8.67
CA ASP A 39 -13.47 -25.06 9.07
C ASP A 39 -14.89 -24.50 9.27
N GLY A 40 -15.86 -25.10 8.57
CA GLY A 40 -17.25 -24.67 8.56
C GLY A 40 -17.57 -23.42 7.73
N ALA A 41 -16.65 -22.97 6.86
CA ALA A 41 -16.96 -22.06 5.76
C ALA A 41 -17.44 -22.85 4.52
N ASP A 42 -18.33 -22.27 3.71
CA ASP A 42 -18.80 -22.83 2.44
C ASP A 42 -17.85 -22.52 1.27
N LEU A 43 -17.03 -21.47 1.42
CA LEU A 43 -16.01 -21.01 0.48
C LEU A 43 -14.96 -20.16 1.23
N VAL A 44 -13.71 -20.18 0.79
CA VAL A 44 -12.64 -19.35 1.35
C VAL A 44 -12.08 -18.39 0.31
N VAL A 45 -11.89 -17.12 0.67
CA VAL A 45 -11.18 -16.12 -0.13
C VAL A 45 -9.82 -15.81 0.50
N VAL A 46 -8.75 -16.03 -0.24
CA VAL A 46 -7.37 -15.75 0.20
C VAL A 46 -6.83 -14.55 -0.58
N ASN A 47 -6.63 -13.41 0.09
CA ASN A 47 -6.01 -12.22 -0.49
C ASN A 47 -4.50 -12.22 -0.24
N THR A 48 -3.74 -12.33 -1.32
CA THR A 48 -2.31 -12.68 -1.33
C THR A 48 -1.39 -11.50 -1.60
N CYS A 49 -0.15 -11.62 -1.13
CA CYS A 49 0.96 -10.75 -1.51
C CYS A 49 1.78 -11.40 -2.64
N GLY A 50 2.30 -10.59 -3.56
CA GLY A 50 3.05 -11.08 -4.73
C GLY A 50 4.34 -10.31 -5.00
N PHE A 51 4.82 -9.52 -4.03
CA PHE A 51 5.91 -8.55 -4.27
C PHE A 51 7.27 -9.02 -3.75
N ILE A 52 7.35 -9.56 -2.53
CA ILE A 52 8.59 -10.03 -1.90
C ILE A 52 8.53 -11.56 -1.81
N GLU A 53 9.64 -12.25 -2.03
CA GLU A 53 9.73 -13.72 -2.08
C GLU A 53 9.21 -14.39 -0.80
N ASP A 54 9.59 -13.89 0.38
CA ASP A 54 9.07 -14.37 1.66
C ASP A 54 7.54 -14.27 1.73
N ALA A 55 6.98 -13.14 1.27
CA ALA A 55 5.53 -12.90 1.26
C ALA A 55 4.79 -13.72 0.18
N VAL A 56 5.48 -14.10 -0.90
CA VAL A 56 4.96 -15.04 -1.91
C VAL A 56 4.88 -16.44 -1.30
N THR A 57 5.92 -16.87 -0.58
CA THR A 57 5.95 -18.17 0.10
C THR A 57 4.84 -18.27 1.13
N GLU A 58 4.71 -17.26 2.02
CA GLU A 58 3.61 -17.15 2.99
C GLU A 58 2.24 -17.23 2.31
N SER A 59 2.08 -16.57 1.15
CA SER A 59 0.82 -16.59 0.40
C SER A 59 0.51 -17.97 -0.18
N LEU A 60 1.50 -18.70 -0.68
CA LEU A 60 1.32 -20.06 -1.21
C LEU A 60 0.99 -21.07 -0.10
N ASP A 61 1.60 -20.92 1.08
CA ASP A 61 1.32 -21.77 2.24
C ASP A 61 -0.12 -21.57 2.72
N ALA A 62 -0.59 -20.31 2.81
CA ALA A 62 -1.96 -19.99 3.19
C ALA A 62 -3.01 -20.53 2.19
N ILE A 63 -2.69 -20.53 0.88
CA ILE A 63 -3.55 -21.17 -0.12
C ILE A 63 -3.61 -22.69 0.13
N GLY A 64 -2.47 -23.32 0.40
CA GLY A 64 -2.39 -24.75 0.67
C GLY A 64 -3.21 -25.17 1.90
N GLU A 65 -3.11 -24.41 2.98
CA GLU A 65 -3.89 -24.61 4.20
C GLU A 65 -5.41 -24.48 3.92
N ALA A 66 -5.83 -23.40 3.26
CA ALA A 66 -7.23 -23.20 2.90
C ALA A 66 -7.78 -24.30 1.96
N MET A 67 -6.96 -24.78 1.03
CA MET A 67 -7.31 -25.89 0.14
C MET A 67 -7.43 -27.21 0.90
N ALA A 68 -6.54 -27.48 1.87
CA ALA A 68 -6.57 -28.70 2.68
C ALA A 68 -7.77 -28.74 3.64
N GLU A 69 -8.14 -27.60 4.23
CA GLU A 69 -9.24 -27.54 5.21
C GLU A 69 -10.63 -27.40 4.57
N ASN A 70 -10.75 -26.66 3.46
CA ASN A 70 -12.06 -26.35 2.86
C ASN A 70 -12.26 -26.95 1.45
N GLY A 71 -11.22 -26.89 0.61
CA GLY A 71 -11.26 -27.37 -0.78
C GLY A 71 -11.99 -26.46 -1.78
N LYS A 72 -12.65 -25.39 -1.34
CA LYS A 72 -13.27 -24.37 -2.22
C LYS A 72 -12.64 -23.00 -1.99
N VAL A 73 -11.58 -22.71 -2.74
CA VAL A 73 -10.78 -21.49 -2.54
C VAL A 73 -10.82 -20.58 -3.76
N ILE A 74 -11.08 -19.29 -3.52
CA ILE A 74 -10.86 -18.20 -4.48
C ILE A 74 -9.60 -17.44 -4.04
N VAL A 75 -8.64 -17.31 -4.94
CA VAL A 75 -7.40 -16.56 -4.69
C VAL A 75 -7.52 -15.17 -5.30
N THR A 76 -7.18 -14.13 -4.55
CA THR A 76 -7.14 -12.74 -5.01
C THR A 76 -5.86 -12.03 -4.55
N GLY A 77 -5.63 -10.79 -4.98
CA GLY A 77 -4.49 -9.99 -4.54
C GLY A 77 -3.32 -10.01 -5.53
N CYS A 78 -2.15 -9.58 -5.06
CA CYS A 78 -0.99 -9.33 -5.93
C CYS A 78 -0.45 -10.61 -6.61
N LEU A 79 -0.47 -11.76 -5.92
CA LEU A 79 0.01 -13.01 -6.50
C LEU A 79 -0.92 -13.51 -7.60
N GLY A 80 -2.20 -13.11 -7.59
CA GLY A 80 -3.18 -13.52 -8.59
C GLY A 80 -2.87 -13.07 -10.02
N ALA A 81 -1.95 -12.13 -10.21
CA ALA A 81 -1.45 -11.79 -11.53
C ALA A 81 -0.40 -12.79 -12.07
N ARG A 82 0.06 -13.73 -11.24
CA ARG A 82 0.80 -14.95 -11.60
C ARG A 82 -0.11 -16.17 -11.50
N ALA A 83 -1.28 -16.08 -12.16
CA ALA A 83 -2.34 -17.07 -11.99
C ALA A 83 -1.95 -18.48 -12.43
N ASP A 84 -1.05 -18.59 -13.41
CA ASP A 84 -0.58 -19.89 -13.91
C ASP A 84 0.26 -20.63 -12.87
N ASP A 85 1.12 -19.92 -12.13
CA ASP A 85 1.93 -20.51 -11.05
C ASP A 85 1.03 -21.04 -9.92
N ILE A 86 0.00 -20.27 -9.54
CA ILE A 86 -0.98 -20.70 -8.54
C ILE A 86 -1.71 -21.95 -9.02
N ARG A 87 -2.18 -21.97 -10.28
CA ARG A 87 -2.91 -23.13 -10.82
C ARG A 87 -2.03 -24.35 -11.06
N GLN A 88 -0.73 -24.16 -11.27
CA GLN A 88 0.21 -25.27 -11.36
C GLN A 88 0.40 -25.93 -9.99
N ALA A 89 0.51 -25.15 -8.92
CA ALA A 89 0.64 -25.65 -7.56
C ALA A 89 -0.69 -26.21 -7.00
N TYR A 90 -1.80 -25.51 -7.26
CA TYR A 90 -3.13 -25.82 -6.76
C TYR A 90 -4.16 -25.78 -7.91
N PRO A 91 -4.28 -26.85 -8.71
CA PRO A 91 -5.17 -26.87 -9.88
C PRO A 91 -6.65 -26.69 -9.57
N ASP A 92 -7.07 -27.07 -8.37
CA ASP A 92 -8.48 -27.11 -7.96
C ASP A 92 -9.00 -25.79 -7.36
N VAL A 93 -8.19 -24.72 -7.38
CA VAL A 93 -8.69 -23.39 -6.99
C VAL A 93 -9.82 -22.94 -7.91
N LEU A 94 -10.89 -22.41 -7.32
CA LEU A 94 -12.13 -22.07 -8.05
C LEU A 94 -11.94 -20.87 -8.98
N ALA A 95 -11.20 -19.86 -8.52
CA ALA A 95 -10.87 -18.69 -9.31
C ALA A 95 -9.57 -18.05 -8.81
N VAL A 96 -8.90 -17.35 -9.72
CA VAL A 96 -7.73 -16.51 -9.41
C VAL A 96 -7.97 -15.14 -10.02
N THR A 97 -7.97 -14.09 -9.19
CA THR A 97 -8.16 -12.70 -9.60
C THR A 97 -6.99 -11.82 -9.17
N GLY A 98 -6.80 -10.67 -9.82
CA GLY A 98 -5.72 -9.74 -9.50
C GLY A 98 -5.98 -8.84 -8.29
N PRO A 99 -5.06 -7.90 -7.99
CA PRO A 99 -5.28 -6.87 -6.97
C PRO A 99 -6.39 -5.89 -7.41
N HIS A 100 -7.01 -5.20 -6.45
CA HIS A 100 -8.10 -4.24 -6.71
C HIS A 100 -9.30 -4.83 -7.51
N ALA A 101 -9.49 -6.14 -7.46
CA ALA A 101 -10.46 -6.85 -8.30
C ALA A 101 -11.76 -7.24 -7.55
N THR A 102 -12.29 -6.34 -6.70
CA THR A 102 -13.47 -6.64 -5.87
C THR A 102 -14.64 -7.21 -6.69
N GLU A 103 -14.99 -6.59 -7.82
CA GLU A 103 -16.06 -7.07 -8.69
C GLU A 103 -15.79 -8.48 -9.25
N ALA A 104 -14.56 -8.78 -9.63
CA ALA A 104 -14.19 -10.10 -10.15
C ALA A 104 -14.26 -11.17 -9.05
N VAL A 105 -13.82 -10.84 -7.83
CA VAL A 105 -13.96 -11.73 -6.67
C VAL A 105 -15.43 -12.01 -6.38
N MET A 106 -16.27 -10.97 -6.33
CA MET A 106 -17.71 -11.13 -6.10
C MET A 106 -18.37 -11.99 -7.17
N LYS A 107 -18.04 -11.77 -8.44
CA LYS A 107 -18.53 -12.61 -9.55
C LYS A 107 -18.14 -14.07 -9.38
N ALA A 108 -16.91 -14.35 -8.94
CA ALA A 108 -16.45 -15.71 -8.68
C ALA A 108 -17.16 -16.32 -7.47
N VAL A 109 -17.40 -15.54 -6.41
CA VAL A 109 -18.21 -15.97 -5.26
C VAL A 109 -19.60 -16.34 -5.73
N HIS A 110 -20.29 -15.48 -6.47
CA HIS A 110 -21.66 -15.74 -6.98
C HIS A 110 -21.75 -16.99 -7.85
N GLN A 111 -20.70 -17.30 -8.60
CA GLN A 111 -20.66 -18.47 -9.46
C GLN A 111 -20.59 -19.78 -8.66
N HIS A 112 -19.89 -19.78 -7.53
CA HIS A 112 -19.62 -20.99 -6.74
C HIS A 112 -20.43 -21.11 -5.45
N LEU A 113 -20.96 -19.99 -4.97
CA LEU A 113 -21.82 -19.84 -3.80
C LEU A 113 -22.81 -18.70 -4.08
N PRO A 114 -23.88 -18.93 -4.87
CA PRO A 114 -24.86 -17.91 -5.22
C PRO A 114 -25.54 -17.33 -3.98
N ALA A 115 -25.79 -16.01 -3.98
CA ALA A 115 -26.46 -15.35 -2.85
C ALA A 115 -27.94 -15.72 -2.77
N ASP A 116 -28.42 -16.04 -1.56
CA ASP A 116 -29.85 -16.07 -1.25
C ASP A 116 -30.27 -14.61 -0.99
N HIS A 117 -30.64 -13.88 -2.03
CA HIS A 117 -31.01 -12.46 -1.90
C HIS A 117 -32.24 -12.28 -0.99
N ASP A 118 -32.06 -11.68 0.19
CA ASP A 118 -33.12 -11.23 1.10
C ASP A 118 -32.99 -9.71 1.39
N PRO A 119 -33.87 -8.87 0.78
CA PRO A 119 -33.78 -7.40 0.86
C PRO A 119 -33.86 -6.81 2.28
N TYR A 120 -34.25 -7.60 3.28
CA TYR A 120 -34.46 -7.14 4.65
C TYR A 120 -33.26 -7.39 5.59
N THR A 121 -32.25 -8.14 5.15
CA THR A 121 -31.05 -8.49 5.95
C THR A 121 -29.75 -7.81 5.49
N ASP A 122 -29.79 -7.06 4.39
CA ASP A 122 -28.63 -6.43 3.74
C ASP A 122 -28.22 -5.08 4.38
N LEU A 123 -28.13 -5.06 5.72
CA LEU A 123 -27.68 -3.87 6.45
C LEU A 123 -26.16 -3.85 6.56
N VAL A 124 -25.53 -3.03 5.72
CA VAL A 124 -24.11 -2.70 5.84
C VAL A 124 -23.96 -1.29 6.37
N PRO A 125 -23.12 -1.08 7.39
CA PRO A 125 -22.89 0.26 7.91
C PRO A 125 -22.21 1.12 6.82
N PRO A 126 -22.49 2.43 6.73
CA PRO A 126 -21.96 3.30 5.66
C PRO A 126 -20.43 3.32 5.50
N GLN A 127 -19.69 2.99 6.56
CA GLN A 127 -18.23 2.86 6.60
C GLN A 127 -17.69 1.50 6.14
N GLY A 128 -18.57 0.52 5.88
CA GLY A 128 -18.23 -0.87 5.61
C GLY A 128 -17.71 -1.63 6.84
N ILE A 129 -17.17 -2.83 6.59
CA ILE A 129 -16.59 -3.69 7.62
C ILE A 129 -15.08 -3.47 7.66
N LYS A 130 -14.55 -3.36 8.89
CA LYS A 130 -13.14 -3.09 9.14
C LYS A 130 -12.48 -4.26 9.85
N LEU A 131 -11.29 -4.60 9.36
CA LEU A 131 -10.39 -5.57 9.97
C LEU A 131 -9.37 -4.87 10.89
N THR A 132 -9.28 -3.55 10.80
CA THR A 132 -8.47 -2.68 11.65
C THR A 132 -9.12 -2.42 13.02
N PRO A 133 -8.32 -2.15 14.07
CA PRO A 133 -8.83 -1.65 15.35
C PRO A 133 -9.69 -0.39 15.19
N LYS A 134 -10.70 -0.22 16.04
CA LYS A 134 -11.71 0.86 15.95
C LYS A 134 -11.18 2.30 15.91
N HIS A 135 -9.94 2.53 16.33
CA HIS A 135 -9.39 3.88 16.50
C HIS A 135 -8.69 4.42 15.24
N TYR A 136 -8.33 3.59 14.27
CA TYR A 136 -7.75 4.07 13.01
C TYR A 136 -8.34 3.35 11.80
N ALA A 137 -8.23 3.96 10.63
CA ALA A 137 -8.58 3.33 9.37
C ALA A 137 -7.61 3.71 8.25
N TYR A 138 -7.29 2.77 7.38
CA TYR A 138 -6.59 3.06 6.14
C TYR A 138 -7.58 3.63 5.12
N LEU A 139 -7.20 4.74 4.48
CA LEU A 139 -7.95 5.39 3.43
C LEU A 139 -7.15 5.30 2.13
N LYS A 140 -7.51 4.36 1.25
CA LYS A 140 -6.84 4.18 -0.04
C LYS A 140 -7.36 5.20 -1.05
N ILE A 141 -6.49 6.05 -1.58
CA ILE A 141 -6.88 7.17 -2.46
C ILE A 141 -6.61 6.90 -3.95
N SER A 142 -5.68 6.01 -4.26
CA SER A 142 -5.37 5.59 -5.63
C SER A 142 -4.82 4.17 -5.66
N GLU A 143 -4.77 3.61 -6.87
CA GLU A 143 -4.16 2.32 -7.18
C GLU A 143 -3.10 2.49 -8.26
N GLY A 144 -2.15 1.55 -8.34
CA GLY A 144 -1.10 1.56 -9.37
C GLY A 144 -0.07 2.68 -9.19
N CYS A 145 0.91 2.75 -10.10
CA CYS A 145 1.99 3.73 -10.02
C CYS A 145 2.59 4.05 -11.39
N ASN A 146 2.84 5.34 -11.65
CA ASN A 146 3.46 5.80 -12.90
C ASN A 146 4.99 5.75 -12.88
N HIS A 147 5.60 5.52 -11.71
CA HIS A 147 7.05 5.36 -11.63
C HIS A 147 7.50 4.07 -12.31
N ARG A 148 8.69 4.13 -12.92
CA ARG A 148 9.36 3.01 -13.56
C ARG A 148 10.68 2.68 -12.85
N CYS A 149 10.62 2.58 -11.52
CA CYS A 149 11.78 2.21 -10.71
C CYS A 149 12.26 0.82 -11.12
N THR A 150 13.57 0.64 -11.33
CA THR A 150 14.10 -0.61 -11.91
C THR A 150 13.94 -1.82 -11.00
N PHE A 151 13.88 -1.61 -9.68
CA PHE A 151 13.63 -2.66 -8.68
C PHE A 151 12.14 -2.97 -8.46
N CYS A 152 11.22 -2.19 -9.05
CA CYS A 152 9.80 -2.25 -8.71
C CYS A 152 8.97 -2.79 -9.87
N ILE A 153 8.20 -3.84 -9.61
CA ILE A 153 7.29 -4.51 -10.55
C ILE A 153 5.83 -4.06 -10.42
N ILE A 154 5.53 -3.10 -9.52
CA ILE A 154 4.17 -2.64 -9.24
C ILE A 154 3.37 -2.26 -10.50
N PRO A 155 3.93 -1.53 -11.50
CA PRO A 155 3.19 -1.22 -12.72
C PRO A 155 2.75 -2.45 -13.52
N SER A 156 3.49 -3.56 -13.45
CA SER A 156 3.15 -4.80 -14.14
C SER A 156 1.95 -5.52 -13.51
N PHE A 157 1.74 -5.37 -12.21
CA PHE A 157 0.74 -6.13 -11.46
C PHE A 157 -0.46 -5.31 -10.98
N ARG A 158 -0.27 -4.02 -10.68
CA ARG A 158 -1.33 -3.09 -10.23
C ARG A 158 -1.66 -2.01 -11.26
N GLY A 159 -0.95 -1.99 -12.39
CA GLY A 159 -1.16 -1.02 -13.45
C GLY A 159 -0.57 0.37 -13.16
N ASP A 160 -0.85 1.28 -14.09
CA ASP A 160 -0.54 2.70 -13.95
C ASP A 160 -1.44 3.38 -12.90
N LEU A 161 -1.09 4.61 -12.53
CA LEU A 161 -1.82 5.35 -11.52
C LEU A 161 -3.29 5.54 -11.93
N VAL A 162 -4.19 5.10 -11.07
CA VAL A 162 -5.63 5.35 -11.14
C VAL A 162 -6.08 5.99 -9.84
N SER A 163 -6.38 7.28 -9.87
CA SER A 163 -6.85 8.03 -8.72
C SER A 163 -8.35 7.90 -8.54
N ARG A 164 -8.79 7.73 -7.29
CA ARG A 164 -10.21 7.80 -6.96
C ARG A 164 -10.73 9.24 -7.08
N PRO A 165 -12.03 9.46 -7.36
CA PRO A 165 -12.64 10.78 -7.25
C PRO A 165 -12.57 11.29 -5.81
N VAL A 166 -12.21 12.57 -5.64
CA VAL A 166 -12.05 13.15 -4.30
C VAL A 166 -13.35 13.21 -3.50
N GLY A 167 -14.51 13.32 -4.16
CA GLY A 167 -15.81 13.30 -3.49
C GLY A 167 -16.07 11.95 -2.78
N GLU A 168 -15.77 10.84 -3.47
CA GLU A 168 -15.90 9.49 -2.89
C GLU A 168 -14.93 9.27 -1.73
N VAL A 169 -13.69 9.73 -1.85
CA VAL A 169 -12.66 9.59 -0.81
C VAL A 169 -13.05 10.38 0.45
N LEU A 170 -13.52 11.61 0.28
CA LEU A 170 -13.96 12.45 1.41
C LEU A 170 -15.24 11.91 2.06
N GLN A 171 -16.18 11.38 1.27
CA GLN A 171 -17.37 10.74 1.81
C GLN A 171 -17.02 9.48 2.62
N GLU A 172 -16.09 8.65 2.13
CA GLU A 172 -15.60 7.49 2.87
C GLU A 172 -14.91 7.91 4.18
N ALA A 173 -14.07 8.95 4.13
CA ALA A 173 -13.41 9.50 5.32
C ALA A 173 -14.42 10.00 6.37
N GLU A 174 -15.44 10.75 5.94
CA GLU A 174 -16.50 11.24 6.82
C GLU A 174 -17.27 10.08 7.48
N ASN A 175 -17.60 9.04 6.71
CA ASN A 175 -18.26 7.84 7.24
C ASN A 175 -17.38 7.13 8.28
N LEU A 176 -16.07 7.03 8.04
CA LEU A 176 -15.11 6.44 8.99
C LEU A 176 -15.06 7.23 10.30
N VAL A 177 -14.98 8.56 10.22
CA VAL A 177 -14.97 9.44 11.40
C VAL A 177 -16.27 9.35 12.19
N ASN A 178 -17.42 9.36 11.50
CA ASN A 178 -18.73 9.19 12.12
C ASN A 178 -18.87 7.81 12.81
N ALA A 179 -18.17 6.80 12.31
CA ALA A 179 -18.09 5.47 12.93
C ALA A 179 -17.15 5.39 14.16
N GLY A 180 -16.49 6.50 14.51
CA GLY A 180 -15.65 6.62 15.71
C GLY A 180 -14.15 6.50 15.47
N VAL A 181 -13.70 6.40 14.21
CA VAL A 181 -12.27 6.44 13.86
C VAL A 181 -11.66 7.75 14.34
N LYS A 182 -10.45 7.68 14.90
CA LYS A 182 -9.69 8.83 15.43
C LYS A 182 -8.44 9.16 14.61
N GLU A 183 -8.03 8.27 13.72
CA GLU A 183 -6.91 8.47 12.82
C GLU A 183 -7.16 7.89 11.42
N LEU A 184 -7.01 8.72 10.40
CA LEU A 184 -7.04 8.35 8.99
C LEU A 184 -5.61 8.21 8.48
N LEU A 185 -5.27 6.99 8.05
CA LEU A 185 -3.98 6.65 7.45
C LEU A 185 -4.15 6.65 5.94
N VAL A 186 -3.80 7.77 5.29
CA VAL A 186 -3.93 7.95 3.85
C VAL A 186 -2.83 7.17 3.13
N ILE A 187 -3.24 6.27 2.23
CA ILE A 187 -2.33 5.36 1.54
C ILE A 187 -2.57 5.28 0.02
N SER A 188 -1.49 5.03 -0.70
CA SER A 188 -1.46 4.52 -2.07
C SER A 188 -0.07 3.92 -2.37
N GLN A 189 0.27 3.69 -3.63
CA GLN A 189 1.64 3.38 -4.05
C GLN A 189 2.52 4.65 -4.10
N ASP A 190 1.94 5.75 -4.55
CA ASP A 190 2.53 7.11 -4.53
C ASP A 190 1.41 8.11 -4.18
N THR A 191 1.40 8.58 -2.93
CA THR A 191 0.31 9.41 -2.39
C THR A 191 0.41 10.85 -2.89
N SER A 192 1.61 11.35 -3.15
CA SER A 192 1.78 12.71 -3.66
C SER A 192 1.44 12.84 -5.14
N ALA A 193 1.37 11.74 -5.90
CA ALA A 193 0.88 11.75 -7.28
C ALA A 193 -0.65 11.77 -7.43
N TYR A 194 -1.42 11.76 -6.33
CA TYR A 194 -2.88 11.71 -6.38
C TYR A 194 -3.48 12.78 -7.31
N GLY A 195 -4.25 12.30 -8.30
CA GLY A 195 -4.96 13.08 -9.30
C GLY A 195 -4.15 13.57 -10.50
N VAL A 196 -2.86 13.22 -10.60
CA VAL A 196 -2.04 13.54 -11.79
C VAL A 196 -2.63 12.91 -13.05
N ASP A 197 -3.10 11.67 -12.97
CA ASP A 197 -3.73 10.90 -14.04
C ASP A 197 -5.05 11.52 -14.52
N THR A 198 -5.80 12.15 -13.62
CA THR A 198 -7.07 12.84 -13.93
C THR A 198 -6.90 14.33 -14.23
N LYS A 199 -5.65 14.82 -14.27
CA LYS A 199 -5.31 16.25 -14.40
C LYS A 199 -5.99 17.11 -13.32
N TYR A 200 -6.04 16.60 -12.10
CA TYR A 200 -6.64 17.23 -10.93
C TYR A 200 -8.11 17.60 -11.12
N LYS A 201 -8.86 16.77 -11.85
CA LYS A 201 -10.29 16.97 -12.11
C LYS A 201 -11.03 17.21 -10.78
N PRO A 202 -11.82 18.29 -10.66
CA PRO A 202 -12.58 18.52 -9.44
C PRO A 202 -13.77 17.56 -9.33
N ASP A 203 -14.16 17.31 -8.10
CA ASP A 203 -15.39 16.62 -7.74
C ASP A 203 -16.06 17.34 -6.56
N PHE A 204 -17.30 17.00 -6.24
CA PHE A 204 -18.06 17.69 -5.20
C PHE A 204 -18.08 16.89 -3.90
N TRP A 205 -17.86 17.60 -2.80
CA TRP A 205 -18.10 17.09 -1.45
C TRP A 205 -18.77 18.19 -0.61
N ASN A 206 -19.87 17.86 0.08
CA ASN A 206 -20.68 18.82 0.85
C ASN A 206 -21.03 20.10 0.08
N GLY A 207 -21.38 19.95 -1.21
CA GLY A 207 -21.76 21.05 -2.10
C GLY A 207 -20.61 21.96 -2.54
N LYS A 208 -19.36 21.64 -2.17
CA LYS A 208 -18.16 22.40 -2.53
C LYS A 208 -17.32 21.63 -3.57
N PRO A 209 -16.80 22.30 -4.60
CA PRO A 209 -15.86 21.68 -5.52
C PRO A 209 -14.48 21.55 -4.86
N VAL A 210 -13.94 20.33 -4.84
CA VAL A 210 -12.60 20.02 -4.36
C VAL A 210 -11.81 19.45 -5.52
N LYS A 211 -10.55 19.88 -5.72
CA LYS A 211 -9.69 19.29 -6.74
C LYS A 211 -9.22 17.91 -6.28
N THR A 212 -9.19 16.94 -7.19
CA THR A 212 -8.54 15.64 -6.93
C THR A 212 -7.03 15.86 -6.91
N ARG A 213 -6.48 16.34 -5.79
CA ARG A 213 -5.05 16.62 -5.59
C ARG A 213 -4.72 16.48 -4.12
N ILE A 214 -3.51 16.00 -3.81
CA ILE A 214 -3.14 15.62 -2.43
C ILE A 214 -3.24 16.78 -1.43
N THR A 215 -2.86 17.99 -1.83
CA THR A 215 -2.90 19.18 -0.95
C THR A 215 -4.33 19.53 -0.55
N GLU A 216 -5.23 19.57 -1.53
CA GLU A 216 -6.65 19.84 -1.32
C GLU A 216 -7.32 18.72 -0.52
N LEU A 217 -7.02 17.45 -0.83
CA LEU A 217 -7.52 16.32 -0.05
C LEU A 217 -7.06 16.40 1.41
N ALA A 218 -5.77 16.60 1.66
CA ALA A 218 -5.22 16.67 3.02
C ALA A 218 -5.85 17.81 3.83
N LYS A 219 -6.10 18.95 3.19
CA LYS A 219 -6.78 20.09 3.81
C LYS A 219 -8.22 19.77 4.21
N GLU A 220 -8.98 19.09 3.36
CA GLU A 220 -10.37 18.72 3.69
C GLU A 220 -10.42 17.59 4.74
N LEU A 221 -9.52 16.60 4.66
CA LEU A 221 -9.42 15.54 5.68
C LEU A 221 -9.07 16.09 7.07
N GLY A 222 -8.15 17.05 7.15
CA GLY A 222 -7.78 17.66 8.43
C GLY A 222 -8.90 18.48 9.09
N GLN A 223 -9.90 18.92 8.32
CA GLN A 223 -11.09 19.59 8.85
C GLN A 223 -12.07 18.63 9.55
N LEU A 224 -11.90 17.31 9.41
CA LEU A 224 -12.76 16.31 10.05
C LEU A 224 -12.50 16.13 11.55
N GLY A 225 -11.49 16.83 12.11
CA GLY A 225 -11.22 16.82 13.56
C GLY A 225 -10.59 15.52 14.09
N VAL A 226 -10.00 14.72 13.21
CA VAL A 226 -9.26 13.50 13.52
C VAL A 226 -7.85 13.58 12.98
N TRP A 227 -6.95 12.74 13.49
CA TRP A 227 -5.59 12.70 12.96
C TRP A 227 -5.60 12.24 11.50
N THR A 228 -4.85 12.94 10.65
CA THR A 228 -4.64 12.56 9.26
C THR A 228 -3.15 12.37 9.04
N ARG A 229 -2.75 11.15 8.66
CA ARG A 229 -1.36 10.76 8.43
C ARG A 229 -1.18 10.33 6.98
N LEU A 230 -0.16 10.87 6.32
CA LEU A 230 0.16 10.52 4.94
C LEU A 230 1.29 9.49 4.89
N HIS A 231 1.11 8.43 4.11
CA HIS A 231 2.13 7.42 3.86
C HIS A 231 2.53 7.38 2.39
N TYR A 232 3.73 6.86 2.09
CA TYR A 232 4.22 6.67 0.71
C TYR A 232 4.24 7.98 -0.10
N VAL A 233 4.77 9.05 0.50
CA VAL A 233 4.84 10.38 -0.09
C VAL A 233 6.12 10.50 -0.91
N TYR A 234 6.01 10.39 -2.23
CA TYR A 234 7.16 10.62 -3.10
C TYR A 234 7.56 12.11 -3.09
N PRO A 235 8.86 12.46 -3.05
CA PRO A 235 9.30 13.83 -2.77
C PRO A 235 9.23 14.79 -3.98
N TYR A 236 8.06 14.95 -4.61
CA TYR A 236 7.85 15.97 -5.63
C TYR A 236 7.93 17.39 -5.05
N PRO A 237 8.25 18.42 -5.85
CA PRO A 237 8.30 19.81 -5.37
C PRO A 237 7.01 20.28 -4.65
N HIS A 238 5.83 19.87 -5.13
CA HIS A 238 4.55 20.26 -4.52
C HIS A 238 4.29 19.65 -3.15
N VAL A 239 5.09 18.69 -2.68
CA VAL A 239 5.03 18.20 -1.28
C VAL A 239 5.30 19.34 -0.29
N ASP A 240 6.03 20.38 -0.70
CA ASP A 240 6.27 21.56 0.12
C ASP A 240 4.96 22.29 0.47
N GLU A 241 3.89 22.14 -0.33
CA GLU A 241 2.57 22.70 -0.05
C GLU A 241 1.84 22.01 1.13
N LEU A 242 2.29 20.83 1.55
CA LEU A 242 1.73 20.11 2.71
C LEU A 242 2.30 20.61 4.03
N ILE A 243 3.50 21.22 4.00
CA ILE A 243 4.21 21.67 5.21
C ILE A 243 3.40 22.71 5.98
N PRO A 244 2.82 23.76 5.37
CA PRO A 244 1.96 24.70 6.10
C PRO A 244 0.77 24.02 6.79
N LEU A 245 0.17 23.00 6.18
CA LEU A 245 -0.96 22.26 6.78
C LEU A 245 -0.53 21.49 8.03
N MET A 246 0.69 20.95 8.05
CA MET A 246 1.27 20.30 9.21
C MET A 246 1.62 21.31 10.31
N ALA A 247 2.21 22.44 9.93
CA ALA A 247 2.58 23.52 10.86
C ALA A 247 1.35 24.14 11.54
N GLU A 248 0.23 24.24 10.83
CA GLU A 248 -1.06 24.68 11.37
C GLU A 248 -1.77 23.61 12.23
N GLY A 249 -1.21 22.40 12.31
CA GLY A 249 -1.79 21.27 13.06
C GLY A 249 -3.02 20.65 12.38
N LEU A 250 -3.28 20.97 11.11
CA LEU A 250 -4.42 20.46 10.36
C LEU A 250 -4.24 18.98 9.99
N ILE A 251 -3.01 18.58 9.70
CA ILE A 251 -2.61 17.18 9.51
C ILE A 251 -1.38 16.89 10.38
N LEU A 252 -1.09 15.61 10.65
CA LEU A 252 0.04 15.26 11.50
C LEU A 252 1.38 15.64 10.84
N PRO A 253 2.36 16.17 11.61
CA PRO A 253 3.70 16.47 11.13
C PRO A 253 4.51 15.18 10.95
N TYR A 254 4.11 14.39 9.97
CA TYR A 254 4.68 13.08 9.66
C TYR A 254 4.75 12.88 8.15
N LEU A 255 5.93 12.57 7.63
CA LEU A 255 6.14 12.21 6.23
C LEU A 255 6.88 10.87 6.11
N ASP A 256 6.25 9.95 5.40
CA ASP A 256 6.85 8.67 5.00
C ASP A 256 7.37 8.80 3.55
N VAL A 257 8.64 9.17 3.41
CA VAL A 257 9.28 9.47 2.14
C VAL A 257 10.24 8.34 1.79
N PRO A 258 9.92 7.45 0.83
CA PRO A 258 10.83 6.37 0.49
C PRO A 258 12.03 6.94 -0.29
N PHE A 259 13.22 7.11 0.31
CA PHE A 259 14.42 7.61 -0.39
C PHE A 259 15.19 6.51 -1.13
N GLN A 260 15.03 5.25 -0.72
CA GLN A 260 15.56 4.04 -1.36
C GLN A 260 17.09 3.94 -1.38
N HIS A 261 17.81 5.03 -1.63
CA HIS A 261 19.26 5.17 -1.49
C HIS A 261 19.64 6.65 -1.40
N ALA A 262 20.92 6.97 -1.17
CA ALA A 262 21.46 8.33 -1.25
C ALA A 262 22.71 8.47 -2.14
N SER A 263 23.02 7.49 -2.99
CA SER A 263 24.12 7.61 -3.96
C SER A 263 23.51 8.06 -5.29
N PRO A 264 23.98 9.15 -5.91
CA PRO A 264 23.48 9.59 -7.22
C PRO A 264 23.61 8.50 -8.30
N LYS A 265 24.68 7.70 -8.24
CA LYS A 265 24.92 6.57 -9.16
C LYS A 265 23.86 5.48 -8.96
N VAL A 266 23.65 5.04 -7.72
CA VAL A 266 22.65 4.00 -7.40
C VAL A 266 21.24 4.50 -7.68
N LEU A 267 20.91 5.74 -7.29
CA LEU A 267 19.60 6.35 -7.57
C LEU A 267 19.32 6.45 -9.07
N LYS A 268 20.32 6.80 -9.89
CA LYS A 268 20.20 6.79 -11.35
C LYS A 268 19.91 5.37 -11.88
N ALA A 269 20.61 4.36 -11.38
CA ALA A 269 20.37 2.96 -11.75
C ALA A 269 18.99 2.45 -11.29
N MET A 270 18.50 2.95 -10.14
CA MET A 270 17.14 2.74 -9.64
C MET A 270 16.06 3.49 -10.43
N LYS A 271 16.43 4.39 -11.36
CA LYS A 271 15.55 5.37 -12.03
C LYS A 271 14.81 6.28 -11.05
N ARG A 272 15.55 6.85 -10.10
CA ARG A 272 15.07 7.81 -9.10
C ARG A 272 15.85 9.14 -9.20
N PRO A 273 15.29 10.25 -8.67
CA PRO A 273 15.99 11.52 -8.57
C PRO A 273 17.28 11.34 -7.77
N GLY A 274 18.40 11.76 -8.35
CA GLY A 274 19.75 11.60 -7.77
C GLY A 274 20.32 12.87 -7.13
N ASP A 275 19.52 13.93 -6.99
CA ASP A 275 19.97 15.21 -6.42
C ASP A 275 19.81 15.21 -4.90
N VAL A 276 20.77 14.58 -4.24
CA VAL A 276 20.78 14.31 -2.79
C VAL A 276 20.90 15.62 -2.00
N GLU A 277 21.70 16.56 -2.49
CA GLU A 277 21.87 17.89 -1.87
C GLU A 277 20.54 18.65 -1.81
N LYS A 278 19.76 18.65 -2.91
CA LYS A 278 18.42 19.27 -2.89
C LYS A 278 17.46 18.56 -1.93
N VAL A 279 17.57 17.24 -1.80
CA VAL A 279 16.75 16.49 -0.83
C VAL A 279 17.10 16.91 0.60
N LEU A 280 18.38 16.99 0.94
CA LEU A 280 18.84 17.47 2.25
C LEU A 280 18.38 18.90 2.54
N GLN A 281 18.54 19.80 1.58
CA GLN A 281 18.07 21.18 1.70
C GLN A 281 16.56 21.26 1.97
N ARG A 282 15.76 20.40 1.31
CA ARG A 282 14.31 20.33 1.55
C ARG A 282 13.99 19.79 2.93
N ILE A 283 14.67 18.73 3.37
CA ILE A 283 14.50 18.17 4.73
C ILE A 283 14.80 19.25 5.79
N HIS A 284 15.92 19.96 5.66
CA HIS A 284 16.26 21.06 6.58
C HIS A 284 15.22 22.20 6.52
N GLY A 285 14.74 22.55 5.33
CA GLY A 285 13.70 23.57 5.14
C GLY A 285 12.36 23.18 5.77
N TRP A 286 11.99 21.89 5.72
CA TRP A 286 10.79 21.38 6.38
C TRP A 286 10.93 21.41 7.90
N ARG A 287 12.06 20.95 8.44
CA ARG A 287 12.32 20.96 9.89
C ARG A 287 12.50 22.35 10.47
N ALA A 288 12.99 23.31 9.69
CA ALA A 288 13.05 24.71 10.11
C ALA A 288 11.65 25.30 10.34
N GLN A 289 10.65 24.83 9.58
CA GLN A 289 9.25 25.25 9.75
C GLN A 289 8.53 24.41 10.81
N ILE A 290 8.87 23.13 10.94
CA ILE A 290 8.22 22.17 11.85
C ILE A 290 9.31 21.35 12.55
N PRO A 291 9.86 21.84 13.67
CA PRO A 291 10.93 21.15 14.40
C PRO A 291 10.57 19.72 14.85
N GLU A 292 9.27 19.47 15.08
CA GLU A 292 8.72 18.17 15.49
C GLU A 292 8.38 17.23 14.31
N LEU A 293 8.71 17.61 13.07
CA LEU A 293 8.44 16.80 11.89
C LEU A 293 9.15 15.45 11.97
N VAL A 294 8.34 14.39 12.01
CA VAL A 294 8.83 13.02 11.97
C VAL A 294 8.99 12.58 10.51
N LEU A 295 10.22 12.25 10.12
CA LEU A 295 10.53 11.65 8.83
C LEU A 295 10.73 10.16 8.98
N ARG A 296 9.92 9.40 8.24
CA ARG A 296 10.13 7.97 8.04
C ARG A 296 10.66 7.73 6.62
N SER A 297 11.61 6.81 6.49
CA SER A 297 12.09 6.38 5.18
C SER A 297 12.39 4.89 5.12
N THR A 298 12.65 4.42 3.91
CA THR A 298 13.04 3.04 3.61
C THR A 298 14.15 3.07 2.58
N PHE A 299 15.15 2.21 2.78
CA PHE A 299 16.34 2.09 1.95
C PHE A 299 16.53 0.67 1.45
N ILE A 300 17.26 0.53 0.35
CA ILE A 300 17.67 -0.74 -0.25
C ILE A 300 19.19 -0.74 -0.26
N VAL A 301 19.80 -1.76 0.34
CA VAL A 301 21.26 -1.95 0.36
C VAL A 301 21.65 -3.13 -0.53
N GLY A 302 22.86 -3.07 -1.08
CA GLY A 302 23.41 -4.00 -2.04
C GLY A 302 22.63 -4.07 -3.35
N PHE A 303 22.13 -2.92 -3.82
CA PHE A 303 21.56 -2.80 -5.16
C PHE A 303 22.61 -3.15 -6.23
N PRO A 304 22.24 -3.69 -7.42
CA PRO A 304 23.22 -4.04 -8.45
C PRO A 304 24.13 -2.87 -8.83
N GLY A 305 25.44 -3.08 -8.72
CA GLY A 305 26.48 -2.07 -8.94
C GLY A 305 26.82 -1.17 -7.74
N GLU A 306 26.21 -1.36 -6.56
CA GLU A 306 26.50 -0.58 -5.36
C GLU A 306 27.90 -0.89 -4.79
N THR A 307 28.76 0.13 -4.73
CA THR A 307 30.12 0.03 -4.17
C THR A 307 30.14 0.43 -2.69
N GLU A 308 31.29 0.23 -2.04
CA GLU A 308 31.49 0.70 -0.66
C GLU A 308 31.35 2.22 -0.53
N ASP A 309 31.85 2.98 -1.51
CA ASP A 309 31.69 4.44 -1.54
C ASP A 309 30.22 4.87 -1.69
N ASP A 310 29.43 4.11 -2.47
CA ASP A 310 27.99 4.36 -2.59
C ASP A 310 27.28 4.11 -1.25
N PHE A 311 27.65 3.02 -0.56
CA PHE A 311 27.11 2.68 0.74
C PHE A 311 27.50 3.70 1.83
N ASN A 312 28.75 4.18 1.83
CA ASN A 312 29.18 5.24 2.75
C ASN A 312 28.41 6.55 2.54
N GLN A 313 28.14 6.95 1.29
CA GLN A 313 27.27 8.10 1.00
C GLN A 313 25.85 7.93 1.57
N LEU A 314 25.33 6.70 1.59
CA LEU A 314 24.05 6.40 2.23
C LEU A 314 24.11 6.59 3.76
N LEU A 315 25.20 6.15 4.40
CA LEU A 315 25.39 6.34 5.84
C LEU A 315 25.57 7.83 6.19
N ASP A 316 26.35 8.57 5.41
CA ASP A 316 26.55 10.01 5.59
C ASP A 316 25.23 10.77 5.43
N PHE A 317 24.43 10.43 4.42
CA PHE A 317 23.10 11.00 4.23
C PHE A 317 22.19 10.74 5.43
N MET A 318 22.22 9.54 6.01
CA MET A 318 21.41 9.22 7.17
C MET A 318 21.81 10.04 8.41
N GLN A 319 23.10 10.27 8.59
CA GLN A 319 23.61 11.16 9.64
C GLN A 319 23.21 12.63 9.41
N GLU A 320 23.27 13.13 8.19
CA GLU A 320 22.94 14.53 7.90
C GLU A 320 21.43 14.78 7.90
N ALA A 321 20.67 13.89 7.25
CA ALA A 321 19.23 13.96 7.14
C ALA A 321 18.51 13.63 8.46
N GLN A 322 19.18 13.02 9.44
CA GLN A 322 18.65 12.71 10.78
C GLN A 322 17.27 12.03 10.72
N ILE A 323 17.09 10.99 9.91
CA ILE A 323 15.78 10.36 9.68
C ILE A 323 15.26 9.68 10.96
N ASP A 324 14.09 10.12 11.47
CA ASP A 324 13.54 9.69 12.75
C ASP A 324 13.20 8.19 12.80
N ARG A 325 12.71 7.63 11.69
CA ARG A 325 12.52 6.19 11.52
C ARG A 325 13.00 5.74 10.15
N ALA A 326 14.12 5.03 10.10
CA ALA A 326 14.53 4.34 8.89
C ALA A 326 14.42 2.82 9.04
N GLY A 327 14.09 2.17 7.93
CA GLY A 327 14.35 0.74 7.74
C GLY A 327 15.16 0.54 6.47
N ALA A 328 15.92 -0.54 6.41
CA ALA A 328 16.60 -0.97 5.20
C ALA A 328 16.22 -2.41 4.84
N PHE A 329 16.30 -2.73 3.57
CA PHE A 329 16.13 -4.07 3.03
C PHE A 329 17.32 -4.42 2.15
N ALA A 330 17.80 -5.66 2.23
CA ALA A 330 18.71 -6.16 1.22
C ALA A 330 17.98 -6.21 -0.14
N TYR A 331 18.67 -5.84 -1.22
CA TYR A 331 18.10 -5.95 -2.55
C TYR A 331 17.76 -7.41 -2.89
N SER A 332 16.48 -7.64 -3.19
CA SER A 332 15.95 -8.92 -3.64
C SER A 332 15.59 -8.84 -5.14
N PRO A 333 16.12 -9.73 -5.99
CA PRO A 333 15.87 -9.71 -7.43
C PRO A 333 14.48 -10.27 -7.77
N VAL A 334 13.44 -9.48 -7.56
CA VAL A 334 12.07 -9.90 -7.86
C VAL A 334 11.91 -10.19 -9.36
N GLU A 335 11.25 -11.30 -9.69
CA GLU A 335 11.03 -11.71 -11.08
C GLU A 335 10.34 -10.60 -11.90
N GLY A 336 10.89 -10.32 -13.08
CA GLY A 336 10.40 -9.23 -13.96
C GLY A 336 10.93 -7.83 -13.63
N ALA A 337 11.67 -7.64 -12.53
CA ALA A 337 12.31 -6.36 -12.24
C ALA A 337 13.46 -6.07 -13.23
N ALA A 338 13.47 -4.88 -13.82
CA ALA A 338 14.52 -4.45 -14.74
C ALA A 338 15.92 -4.42 -14.10
N ALA A 339 16.00 -4.23 -12.78
CA ALA A 339 17.24 -4.26 -12.02
C ALA A 339 17.97 -5.61 -12.12
N ASN A 340 17.26 -6.71 -12.38
CA ASN A 340 17.87 -8.04 -12.51
C ASN A 340 18.81 -8.13 -13.72
N GLN A 341 18.62 -7.28 -14.72
CA GLN A 341 19.45 -7.21 -15.93
C GLN A 341 20.68 -6.30 -15.77
N LEU A 342 20.79 -5.59 -14.64
CA LEU A 342 21.97 -4.77 -14.36
C LEU A 342 23.17 -5.67 -14.02
N PRO A 343 24.40 -5.27 -14.42
CA PRO A 343 25.60 -6.00 -14.06
C PRO A 343 25.97 -5.81 -12.58
N ASP A 344 27.01 -6.52 -12.14
CA ASP A 344 27.68 -6.30 -10.85
C ASP A 344 26.77 -6.46 -9.63
N HIS A 345 26.02 -7.57 -9.57
CA HIS A 345 25.22 -7.93 -8.40
C HIS A 345 26.10 -8.09 -7.16
N VAL A 346 25.68 -7.48 -6.05
CA VAL A 346 26.37 -7.57 -4.76
C VAL A 346 26.13 -8.97 -4.16
N PRO A 347 27.17 -9.67 -3.66
CA PRO A 347 27.00 -10.96 -2.99
C PRO A 347 26.08 -10.88 -1.77
N GLU A 348 25.32 -11.95 -1.49
CA GLU A 348 24.36 -11.99 -0.37
C GLU A 348 25.02 -11.74 0.99
N GLU A 349 26.22 -12.25 1.22
CA GLU A 349 26.98 -12.00 2.46
C GLU A 349 27.26 -10.50 2.66
N LEU A 350 27.62 -9.79 1.58
CA LEU A 350 27.89 -8.35 1.64
C LEU A 350 26.60 -7.53 1.75
N LYS A 351 25.49 -7.97 1.14
CA LYS A 351 24.16 -7.37 1.37
C LYS A 351 23.77 -7.46 2.84
N ALA A 352 23.95 -8.63 3.45
CA ALA A 352 23.64 -8.85 4.86
C ALA A 352 24.54 -8.02 5.78
N GLU A 353 25.85 -7.93 5.48
CA GLU A 353 26.78 -7.07 6.21
C GLU A 353 26.36 -5.59 6.14
N ARG A 354 26.06 -5.08 4.95
CA ARG A 354 25.60 -3.68 4.76
C ARG A 354 24.29 -3.42 5.46
N LEU A 355 23.35 -4.37 5.42
CA LEU A 355 22.09 -4.26 6.15
C LEU A 355 22.34 -4.16 7.66
N ALA A 356 23.19 -5.02 8.22
CA ALA A 356 23.54 -4.97 9.64
C ALA A 356 24.22 -3.64 10.02
N ARG A 357 25.17 -3.15 9.20
CA ARG A 357 25.84 -1.86 9.39
C ARG A 357 24.87 -0.67 9.32
N PHE A 358 23.92 -0.71 8.39
CA PHE A 358 22.88 0.31 8.28
C PHE A 358 22.00 0.33 9.53
N MET A 359 21.52 -0.84 9.97
CA MET A 359 20.64 -0.96 11.14
C MET A 359 21.37 -0.53 12.42
N GLN A 360 22.65 -0.89 12.58
CA GLN A 360 23.48 -0.47 13.70
C GLN A 360 23.67 1.06 13.78
N MET A 361 23.71 1.75 12.65
CA MET A 361 23.81 3.22 12.62
C MET A 361 22.49 3.91 12.97
N GLN A 362 21.36 3.23 12.73
CA GLN A 362 20.02 3.74 13.04
C GLN A 362 19.60 3.54 14.51
N GLU A 363 20.18 2.54 15.19
CA GLU A 363 20.04 2.31 16.64
C GLU A 363 20.77 3.37 17.46
#